data_AF-A0A2D7MI62-F1
#
_entry.id   AF-A0A2D7MI62-F1
#
_cell.length_a   1.000
_cell.length_b   1.000
_cell.length_c   1.000
_cell.angle_alpha   90.00
_cell.angle_beta   90.00
_cell.angle_gamma   90.00
#
_symmetry.space_group_name_H-M   'P 1'
#
loop_
_entity.id
_entity.type
_entity.pdbx_description
1 polymer ?
#
loop_
_entity_poly.entity_id
_entity_poly.type
_entity_poly.pdbx_seq_one_letter_code
_entity_poly.pdbx_strand_id
1 'polypeptide(L)'
;MIRFKPKPEHYDKFLADVLEDQRDKDPNTRFAAAAGDEVIVVAIRDTDGFEQSLKDGVLNWLDDRRPMLQEYDSVNRHTIALSGNLVEKNEKPQFFVARNCN
;
A
#
# COMPACT_ATOMS: atom_id res chain seq x y z
N MET A 1 -3.87 2.19 -1.10
CA MET A 1 -3.05 2.04 0.12
C MET A 1 -2.49 0.64 0.17
N ILE A 2 -1.23 0.47 0.58
CA ILE A 2 -0.58 -0.82 0.73
C ILE A 2 0.10 -0.85 2.09
N ARG A 3 -0.12 -1.92 2.86
CA ARG A 3 0.49 -2.12 4.17
C ARG A 3 1.55 -3.20 4.06
N PHE A 4 2.72 -2.91 4.60
CA PHE A 4 3.87 -3.81 4.70
C PHE A 4 4.21 -4.02 6.17
N LYS A 5 4.62 -5.23 6.52
CA LYS A 5 5.10 -5.56 7.85
C LYS A 5 6.56 -6.00 7.77
N PRO A 6 7.54 -5.07 7.78
CA PRO A 6 8.94 -5.45 7.73
C PRO A 6 9.34 -6.29 8.93
N LYS A 7 10.29 -7.20 8.76
CA LYS A 7 10.96 -7.84 9.89
C LYS A 7 11.69 -6.78 10.72
N PRO A 8 11.73 -6.87 12.06
CA PRO A 8 12.32 -5.82 12.90
C PRO A 8 13.77 -5.48 12.52
N GLU A 9 14.57 -6.48 12.16
CA GLU A 9 15.96 -6.34 11.71
C GLU A 9 16.12 -5.65 10.35
N HIS A 10 15.03 -5.48 9.61
CA HIS A 10 14.99 -4.90 8.28
C HIS A 10 14.11 -3.64 8.19
N TYR A 11 13.50 -3.21 9.30
CA TYR A 11 12.52 -2.13 9.30
C TYR A 11 13.10 -0.83 8.75
N ASP A 12 14.20 -0.35 9.31
CA ASP A 12 14.81 0.92 8.91
C ASP A 12 15.27 0.89 7.44
N LYS A 13 15.83 -0.23 7.01
CA LYS A 13 16.24 -0.42 5.62
C LYS A 13 15.05 -0.42 4.68
N PHE A 14 13.98 -1.14 5.02
CA PHE A 14 12.77 -1.19 4.20
C PHE A 14 12.11 0.20 4.10
N LEU A 15 12.04 0.93 5.22
CA LEU A 15 11.52 2.29 5.23
C LEU A 15 12.37 3.22 4.34
N ALA A 16 13.70 3.14 4.42
CA ALA A 16 14.60 3.91 3.57
C ALA A 16 14.37 3.60 2.08
N ASP A 17 14.25 2.32 1.71
CA ASP A 17 13.96 1.91 0.34
C ASP A 17 12.62 2.48 -0.17
N VAL A 18 11.58 2.50 0.68
CA VAL A 18 10.28 3.10 0.36
C VAL A 18 10.40 4.62 0.15
N LEU A 19 11.20 5.30 0.98
CA LEU A 19 11.48 6.74 0.87
C LEU A 19 12.30 7.07 -0.39
N GLU A 20 13.20 6.18 -0.80
CA GLU A 20 13.97 6.32 -2.03
C GLU A 20 13.07 6.13 -3.28
N ASP A 21 12.21 5.12 -3.28
CA ASP A 21 11.29 4.83 -4.41
C ASP A 21 10.25 5.94 -4.65
N GLN A 22 10.00 6.79 -3.67
CA GLN A 22 9.11 7.95 -3.80
C GLN A 22 9.83 9.27 -4.12
N ARG A 23 11.18 9.30 -4.12
CA ARG A 23 11.98 10.53 -4.29
C ARG A 23 11.64 11.33 -5.54
N ASP A 24 11.44 10.64 -6.66
CA ASP A 24 11.15 11.25 -7.98
C ASP A 24 9.65 11.28 -8.30
N LYS A 25 8.78 10.95 -7.33
CA LYS A 25 7.32 10.97 -7.49
C LYS A 25 6.75 12.31 -7.03
N ASP A 26 5.57 12.65 -7.52
CA ASP A 26 4.86 13.86 -7.07
C ASP A 26 4.54 13.75 -5.56
N PRO A 27 5.04 14.69 -4.74
CA PRO A 27 4.91 14.64 -3.28
C PRO A 27 3.46 14.76 -2.78
N ASN A 28 2.52 15.21 -3.62
CA ASN A 28 1.10 15.30 -3.27
C ASN A 28 0.32 14.02 -3.59
N THR A 29 0.95 13.06 -4.27
CA THR A 29 0.27 11.86 -4.78
C THR A 29 0.74 10.58 -4.12
N ARG A 30 1.86 10.60 -3.38
CA ARG A 30 2.40 9.40 -2.74
C ARG A 30 3.00 9.74 -1.39
N PHE A 31 2.60 8.97 -0.40
CA PHE A 31 2.98 9.16 1.00
C PHE A 31 3.41 7.82 1.59
N ALA A 32 4.41 7.87 2.48
CA ALA A 32 4.75 6.75 3.35
C ALA A 32 4.50 7.14 4.81
N ALA A 33 3.91 6.23 5.56
CA ALA A 33 3.69 6.37 6.99
C ALA A 33 4.35 5.20 7.73
N ALA A 34 5.14 5.52 8.74
CA ALA A 34 5.59 4.56 9.75
C ALA A 34 4.49 4.43 10.80
N ALA A 35 3.99 3.22 11.02
CA ALA A 35 2.87 2.94 11.93
C ALA A 35 3.20 1.73 12.80
N GLY A 36 3.89 1.94 13.92
CA GLY A 36 4.32 0.84 14.79
C GLY A 36 5.32 -0.07 14.08
N ASP A 37 4.98 -1.35 13.94
CA ASP A 37 5.76 -2.36 13.20
C ASP A 37 5.40 -2.42 11.70
N GLU A 38 4.53 -1.53 11.22
CA GLU A 38 4.12 -1.46 9.82
C GLU A 38 4.73 -0.24 9.10
N VAL A 39 4.87 -0.40 7.79
CA VAL A 39 5.11 0.68 6.84
C VAL A 39 3.94 0.72 5.88
N ILE A 40 3.28 1.87 5.76
CA ILE A 40 2.07 2.05 4.96
C ILE A 40 2.39 3.01 3.82
N VAL A 41 2.13 2.59 2.59
CA VAL A 41 2.23 3.43 1.40
C VAL A 41 0.83 3.83 0.93
N VAL A 42 0.57 5.12 0.89
CA VAL A 42 -0.65 5.70 0.34
C VAL A 42 -0.30 6.32 -1.01
N ALA A 43 -1.02 5.94 -2.05
CA ALA A 43 -0.89 6.55 -3.37
C ALA A 43 -2.27 7.01 -3.83
N ILE A 44 -2.36 8.27 -4.25
CA ILE A 44 -3.51 8.90 -4.87
C ILE A 44 -3.22 8.93 -6.36
N ARG A 45 -4.05 8.28 -7.17
CA ARG A 45 -3.90 8.21 -8.61
C ARG A 45 -5.27 8.28 -9.27
N ASP A 46 -5.27 8.70 -10.53
CA ASP A 46 -6.45 8.58 -11.39
C ASP A 46 -6.81 7.10 -11.60
N THR A 47 -8.10 6.83 -11.80
CA THR A 47 -8.65 5.50 -12.07
C THR A 47 -8.07 4.89 -13.35
N ASP A 48 -7.72 5.71 -14.34
CA ASP A 48 -7.13 5.24 -15.59
C ASP A 48 -5.66 4.85 -15.37
N GLY A 49 -5.41 3.53 -15.30
CA GLY A 49 -4.06 2.96 -15.16
C GLY A 49 -3.69 2.48 -13.76
N PHE A 50 -4.63 2.42 -12.82
CA PHE A 50 -4.42 1.93 -11.45
C PHE A 50 -3.92 0.47 -11.43
N GLU A 51 -4.62 -0.44 -12.11
CA GLU A 51 -4.26 -1.87 -12.11
C GLU A 51 -2.92 -2.15 -12.79
N GLN A 52 -2.62 -1.45 -13.89
CA GLN A 52 -1.36 -1.54 -14.62
C GLN A 52 -0.19 -1.04 -13.75
N SER A 53 -0.37 0.12 -13.11
CA SER A 53 0.65 0.71 -12.23
C SER A 53 0.92 -0.12 -10.97
N LEU A 54 -0.12 -0.77 -10.43
CA LEU A 54 0.03 -1.71 -9.32
C LEU A 54 0.81 -2.96 -9.75
N LYS A 55 0.50 -3.51 -10.93
CA LYS A 55 1.18 -4.70 -11.43
C LYS A 55 2.64 -4.43 -11.81
N ASP A 56 2.91 -3.36 -12.55
CA ASP A 56 4.24 -3.15 -13.13
C ASP A 56 5.24 -2.52 -12.15
N GLY A 57 4.77 -1.61 -11.28
CA GLY A 57 5.65 -0.86 -10.36
C GLY A 57 5.79 -1.51 -8.99
N VAL A 58 4.68 -1.94 -8.38
CA VAL A 58 4.69 -2.43 -7.00
C VAL A 58 5.16 -3.88 -6.93
N LEU A 59 4.68 -4.77 -7.80
CA LEU A 59 5.03 -6.20 -7.70
C LEU A 59 6.51 -6.46 -7.97
N ASN A 60 7.07 -5.86 -9.02
CA ASN A 60 8.48 -6.07 -9.39
C ASN A 60 9.44 -5.53 -8.32
N TRP A 61 9.19 -4.33 -7.79
CA TRP A 61 10.00 -3.73 -6.72
C TRP A 61 9.86 -4.48 -5.38
N LEU A 62 8.69 -5.09 -5.16
CA LEU A 62 8.38 -5.83 -3.93
C LEU A 62 9.00 -7.21 -3.90
N ASP A 63 9.17 -7.88 -5.05
CA ASP A 63 9.70 -9.25 -5.08
C ASP A 63 11.14 -9.31 -4.53
N ASP A 64 11.98 -8.32 -4.82
CA ASP A 64 13.33 -8.21 -4.24
C ASP A 64 13.32 -7.96 -2.72
N ARG A 65 12.23 -7.37 -2.21
CA ARG A 65 12.08 -6.95 -0.81
C ARG A 65 11.20 -7.89 0.00
N ARG A 66 10.54 -8.85 -0.64
CA ARG A 66 9.68 -9.85 -0.01
C ARG A 66 10.40 -10.63 1.10
N PRO A 67 11.69 -10.99 1.00
CA PRO A 67 12.41 -11.64 2.09
C PRO A 67 12.55 -10.80 3.36
N MET A 68 12.42 -9.47 3.24
CA MET A 68 12.48 -8.53 4.37
C MET A 68 11.14 -8.37 5.09
N LEU A 69 10.06 -8.94 4.55
CA LEU A 69 8.71 -8.81 5.09
C LEU A 69 8.31 -10.03 5.93
N GLN A 70 7.42 -9.78 6.88
CA GLN A 70 6.69 -10.79 7.64
C GLN A 70 5.37 -11.09 6.95
N GLU A 71 4.85 -12.31 7.16
CA GLU A 71 3.48 -12.63 6.79
C GLU A 71 2.51 -12.06 7.83
N TYR A 72 1.41 -11.47 7.36
CA TYR A 72 0.27 -11.08 8.19
C TYR A 72 -0.53 -12.30 8.63
N ASP A 73 -0.93 -13.13 7.67
CA ASP A 73 -1.73 -14.34 7.86
C ASP A 73 -1.70 -15.21 6.59
N SER A 74 -2.38 -16.36 6.62
CA SER A 74 -2.43 -17.32 5.51
C SER A 74 -3.09 -16.79 4.23
N VAL A 75 -3.92 -15.75 4.34
CA VAL A 75 -4.66 -15.14 3.22
C VAL A 75 -3.87 -13.97 2.65
N ASN A 76 -3.50 -13.00 3.49
CA ASN A 76 -2.85 -11.76 3.08
C ASN A 76 -1.35 -11.92 2.80
N ARG A 77 -0.71 -12.98 3.32
CA ARG A 77 0.72 -13.25 3.13
C ARG A 77 1.53 -12.01 3.52
N HIS A 78 2.38 -11.47 2.64
CA HIS A 78 3.34 -10.40 2.98
C HIS A 78 2.82 -8.97 2.80
N THR A 79 1.61 -8.79 2.25
CA THR A 79 1.12 -7.46 1.84
C THR A 79 -0.39 -7.38 1.90
N ILE A 80 -0.91 -6.29 2.46
CA ILE A 80 -2.35 -5.97 2.39
C ILE A 80 -2.53 -4.76 1.46
N ALA A 81 -3.17 -4.96 0.32
CA ALA A 81 -3.52 -3.90 -0.62
C ALA A 81 -5.00 -3.52 -0.47
N LEU A 82 -5.25 -2.22 -0.31
CA LEU A 82 -6.59 -1.63 -0.16
C LEU A 82 -6.76 -0.50 -1.18
N SER A 83 -7.81 -0.56 -1.99
CA SER A 83 -8.25 0.52 -2.86
C SER A 83 -9.50 1.19 -2.30
N GLY A 84 -9.75 2.42 -2.72
CA GLY A 84 -10.91 3.20 -2.29
C GLY A 84 -10.96 4.54 -3.00
N ASN A 85 -12.13 5.18 -2.93
CA ASN A 85 -12.33 6.52 -3.49
C ASN A 85 -12.03 7.57 -2.42
N LEU A 86 -11.43 8.68 -2.84
CA LEU A 86 -11.40 9.87 -2.00
C LEU A 86 -12.81 10.45 -1.97
N VAL A 87 -13.35 10.62 -0.77
CA VAL A 87 -14.69 11.18 -0.55
C VAL A 87 -14.53 12.54 0.10
N GLU A 88 -15.20 13.55 -0.44
CA GLU A 88 -15.14 14.90 0.11
C GLU A 88 -15.95 15.01 1.41
N LYS A 89 -15.52 15.89 2.32
CA LYS A 89 -16.06 16.07 3.68
C LYS A 89 -17.58 16.31 3.74
N ASN A 90 -18.23 16.65 2.63
CA ASN A 90 -19.64 16.98 2.54
C ASN A 90 -20.52 15.89 1.88
N GLU A 91 -19.95 14.76 1.44
CA GLU A 91 -20.75 13.62 1.01
C GLU A 91 -21.13 12.74 2.20
N LYS A 92 -22.43 12.52 2.39
CA LYS A 92 -22.91 11.54 3.38
C LYS A 92 -22.34 10.17 3.01
N PRO A 93 -21.70 9.44 3.93
CA PRO A 93 -21.23 8.08 3.65
C PRO A 93 -22.44 7.20 3.30
N GLN A 94 -22.52 6.77 2.04
CA GLN A 94 -23.42 5.69 1.66
C GLN A 94 -22.79 4.38 2.12
N PHE A 95 -23.30 3.85 3.23
CA PHE A 95 -22.93 2.51 3.68
C PHE A 95 -23.42 1.48 2.65
N PHE A 96 -22.50 0.94 1.85
CA PHE A 96 -22.78 -0.23 1.04
C PHE A 96 -22.61 -1.48 1.92
N VAL A 97 -23.73 -2.11 2.25
CA VAL A 97 -23.75 -3.47 2.80
C VAL A 97 -23.50 -4.42 1.63
N ALA A 98 -22.28 -4.95 1.51
CA ALA A 98 -22.00 -6.04 0.59
C ALA A 98 -22.78 -7.27 1.06
N ARG A 99 -23.82 -7.66 0.32
CA ARG A 99 -24.43 -8.99 0.49
C ARG A 99 -23.52 -10.01 -0.18
N ASN A 100 -23.09 -11.01 0.57
CA ASN A 100 -22.45 -12.19 0.01
C ASN A 100 -23.41 -12.84 -1.00
N CYS A 101 -22.97 -12.92 -2.26
CA CYS A 101 -23.57 -13.84 -3.23
C CYS A 101 -22.88 -15.19 -3.06
N ASN A 102 -23.71 -16.22 -2.89
CA ASN A 102 -23.36 -17.63 -2.73
C ASN A 102 -22.80 -18.21 -4.03
#